data_AF-A0A934LGL3-F1
#
_entry.id   AF-A0A934LGL3-F1
#
_cell.length_a   1.000
_cell.length_b   1.000
_cell.length_c   1.000
_cell.angle_alpha   90.00
_cell.angle_beta   90.00
_cell.angle_gamma   90.00
#
_symmetry.space_group_name_H-M   'P 1'
#
loop_
_entity.id
_entity.type
_entity.pdbx_description
1 polymer ?
#
loop_
_entity_poly.entity_id
_entity_poly.type
_entity_poly.pdbx_seq_one_letter_code
_entity_poly.pdbx_strand_id
1 'polypeptide(L)'
;MTTIFPVPPGAGVSYDATAGEYYVAYGAARTNYSITKTASGYSVTDKVGTGGTDTLSNVDRLKFSDVSVNLMVQAKAAAISTANLNSIAELYVAFFNRVPDADGLSYWIDQLSGGKSITQISESFYNAGVQFSSQTGFSASMTDTDFINVFYKNALGRPEGADAGGLAYWTGQLADHTSTRFSLAQDILSSAHTFKNDATWGWVADLLDNKVAVGKTFAIGNGLTYNNSADTIAHATDIAKAVTSSGTADAIQLIGVSDASLEG
;
A
#
# COMPACT_ATOMS: atom_id res chain seq x y z
N MET A 1 23.97 -10.56 -2.68
CA MET A 1 24.71 -10.41 -3.94
C MET A 1 23.66 -10.53 -5.03
N THR A 2 23.34 -9.43 -5.69
CA THR A 2 22.25 -9.34 -6.68
C THR A 2 22.71 -10.00 -7.98
N THR A 3 22.23 -11.21 -8.27
CA THR A 3 22.51 -11.84 -9.57
C THR A 3 21.46 -11.36 -10.56
N ILE A 4 21.86 -10.46 -11.47
CA ILE A 4 21.09 -10.09 -12.64
C ILE A 4 21.43 -11.11 -13.72
N PHE A 5 20.46 -11.89 -14.18
CA PHE A 5 20.70 -12.77 -15.32
C PHE A 5 20.79 -11.95 -16.62
N PRO A 6 21.87 -12.10 -17.40
CA PRO A 6 22.13 -11.27 -18.59
C PRO A 6 21.39 -11.73 -19.86
N VAL A 7 20.52 -12.74 -19.78
CA VAL A 7 19.75 -13.19 -20.94
C VAL A 7 18.56 -12.23 -21.12
N PRO A 8 18.34 -11.66 -22.33
CA PRO A 8 17.21 -10.77 -22.56
C PRO A 8 15.91 -11.51 -22.21
N PRO A 9 15.11 -10.99 -21.28
CA PRO A 9 13.83 -11.61 -20.99
C PRO A 9 12.91 -11.49 -22.20
N GLY A 10 12.08 -12.51 -22.37
CA GLY A 10 11.44 -12.79 -23.64
C GLY A 10 12.35 -13.56 -24.58
N ALA A 11 12.91 -14.69 -24.16
CA ALA A 11 13.54 -15.63 -25.10
C ALA A 11 13.07 -17.09 -24.89
N GLY A 12 12.07 -17.31 -24.03
CA GLY A 12 11.62 -18.67 -23.69
C GLY A 12 12.51 -19.33 -22.64
N VAL A 13 13.04 -18.57 -21.70
CA VAL A 13 14.08 -19.03 -20.76
C VAL A 13 13.46 -19.45 -19.42
N SER A 14 14.04 -20.49 -18.82
CA SER A 14 13.74 -20.89 -17.43
C SER A 14 14.76 -20.29 -16.48
N TYR A 15 14.29 -19.62 -15.44
CA TYR A 15 15.12 -19.06 -14.37
C TYR A 15 14.86 -19.83 -13.06
N ASP A 16 15.92 -20.34 -12.42
CA ASP A 16 15.86 -21.01 -11.12
C ASP A 16 16.98 -20.48 -10.21
N ALA A 17 16.60 -19.96 -9.05
CA ALA A 17 17.47 -19.27 -8.13
C ALA A 17 17.60 -20.02 -6.79
N THR A 18 18.80 -20.09 -6.21
CA THR A 18 19.07 -21.01 -5.09
C THR A 18 19.61 -20.36 -3.79
N ALA A 19 19.86 -19.04 -3.75
CA ALA A 19 20.20 -18.28 -2.53
C ALA A 19 20.22 -16.72 -2.66
N GLY A 20 19.46 -15.97 -1.84
CA GLY A 20 19.45 -14.49 -1.81
C GLY A 20 18.22 -13.86 -2.47
N GLU A 21 18.11 -12.53 -2.47
CA GLU A 21 17.04 -11.84 -3.22
C GLU A 21 17.33 -11.86 -4.73
N TYR A 22 16.37 -12.34 -5.52
CA TYR A 22 16.51 -12.50 -6.96
C TYR A 22 15.55 -11.65 -7.79
N TYR A 23 16.08 -11.08 -8.88
CA TYR A 23 15.36 -10.19 -9.77
C TYR A 23 15.55 -10.60 -11.23
N VAL A 24 14.47 -10.60 -12.02
CA VAL A 24 14.52 -10.74 -13.49
C VAL A 24 14.07 -9.42 -14.13
N ALA A 25 14.85 -8.90 -15.08
CA ALA A 25 14.69 -7.54 -15.60
C ALA A 25 14.26 -7.48 -17.07
N TYR A 26 13.00 -7.14 -17.33
CA TYR A 26 12.42 -6.96 -18.65
C TYR A 26 12.64 -5.53 -19.15
N GLY A 27 13.04 -5.39 -20.42
CA GLY A 27 13.46 -4.09 -20.98
C GLY A 27 12.32 -3.11 -21.30
N ALA A 28 11.08 -3.57 -21.35
CA ALA A 28 9.91 -2.75 -21.66
C ALA A 28 8.99 -2.56 -20.43
N ALA A 29 7.95 -1.75 -20.60
CA ALA A 29 6.98 -1.43 -19.56
C ALA A 29 6.20 -2.68 -19.12
N ARG A 30 5.78 -2.73 -17.85
CA ARG A 30 5.02 -3.86 -17.28
C ARG A 30 3.81 -4.21 -18.14
N THR A 31 3.10 -3.23 -18.70
CA THR A 31 1.89 -3.43 -19.51
C THR A 31 2.13 -4.24 -20.79
N ASN A 32 3.36 -4.33 -21.29
CA ASN A 32 3.72 -5.15 -22.45
C ASN A 32 3.79 -6.64 -22.15
N TYR A 33 3.74 -7.04 -20.88
CA TYR A 33 3.87 -8.42 -20.44
C TYR A 33 2.58 -8.92 -19.75
N SER A 34 2.34 -10.22 -19.75
CA SER A 34 1.44 -10.87 -18.78
C SER A 34 2.28 -11.66 -17.78
N ILE A 35 1.85 -11.67 -16.52
CA ILE A 35 2.42 -12.49 -15.46
C ILE A 35 1.34 -13.48 -15.06
N THR A 36 1.68 -14.75 -14.96
CA THR A 36 0.75 -15.79 -14.53
C THR A 36 1.40 -16.64 -13.46
N LYS A 37 0.71 -16.82 -12.34
CA LYS A 37 1.16 -17.71 -11.28
C LYS A 37 1.05 -19.16 -11.75
N THR A 38 2.07 -19.96 -11.47
CA THR A 38 2.12 -21.39 -11.80
C THR A 38 2.32 -22.21 -10.52
N ALA A 39 2.24 -23.54 -10.63
CA ALA A 39 2.46 -24.43 -9.48
C ALA A 39 3.87 -24.33 -8.89
N SER A 40 4.87 -23.91 -9.69
CA SER A 40 6.30 -23.87 -9.32
C SER A 40 6.89 -22.46 -9.34
N GLY A 41 6.06 -21.42 -9.48
CA GLY A 41 6.49 -20.02 -9.51
C GLY A 41 5.60 -19.18 -10.43
N TYR A 42 6.18 -18.60 -11.48
CA TYR A 42 5.48 -17.70 -12.40
C TYR A 42 5.88 -17.96 -13.85
N SER A 43 5.02 -17.59 -14.80
CA SER A 43 5.40 -17.38 -16.20
C SER A 43 5.22 -15.91 -16.56
N VAL A 44 6.10 -15.42 -17.44
CA VAL A 44 6.01 -14.04 -17.96
C VAL A 44 6.02 -14.10 -19.47
N THR A 45 4.94 -13.64 -20.09
CA THR A 45 4.79 -13.67 -21.56
C THR A 45 4.87 -12.26 -22.12
N ASP A 46 5.74 -12.07 -23.11
CA ASP A 46 5.76 -10.86 -23.93
C ASP A 46 4.55 -10.86 -24.86
N LYS A 47 3.69 -9.84 -24.72
CA LYS A 47 2.43 -9.71 -25.49
C LYS A 47 2.60 -8.88 -26.76
N VAL A 48 3.70 -8.15 -26.88
CA VAL A 48 3.86 -7.10 -27.90
C VAL A 48 5.07 -7.36 -28.79
N GLY A 49 6.16 -7.85 -28.21
CA GLY A 49 7.38 -8.21 -28.92
C GLY A 49 7.39 -9.66 -29.38
N THR A 50 8.60 -10.12 -29.73
CA THR A 50 8.85 -11.49 -30.19
C THR A 50 9.31 -12.40 -29.05
N GLY A 51 9.16 -11.98 -27.79
CA GLY A 51 9.86 -12.59 -26.67
C GLY A 51 9.33 -13.93 -26.19
N GLY A 52 8.14 -14.35 -26.60
CA GLY A 52 7.55 -15.61 -26.11
C GLY A 52 7.34 -15.60 -24.58
N THR A 53 7.44 -16.77 -23.95
CA THR A 53 7.09 -16.97 -22.53
C THR A 53 8.28 -17.50 -21.73
N ASP A 54 8.71 -16.74 -20.72
CA ASP A 54 9.69 -17.18 -19.73
C ASP A 54 9.01 -17.91 -18.57
N THR A 55 9.73 -18.81 -17.91
CA THR A 55 9.29 -19.54 -16.71
C THR A 55 10.22 -19.25 -15.54
N LEU A 56 9.66 -18.91 -14.39
CA LEU A 56 10.38 -18.39 -13.25
C LEU A 56 10.10 -19.25 -12.03
N SER A 57 11.15 -19.74 -11.39
CA SER A 57 11.12 -20.42 -10.10
C SER A 57 12.11 -19.76 -9.15
N ASN A 58 11.73 -19.66 -7.87
CA ASN A 58 12.54 -19.03 -6.83
C ASN A 58 13.00 -17.58 -7.15
N VAL A 59 12.17 -16.83 -7.89
CA VAL A 59 12.40 -15.41 -8.18
C VAL A 59 11.55 -14.55 -7.25
N ASP A 60 12.15 -13.57 -6.60
CA ASP A 60 11.45 -12.72 -5.63
C ASP A 60 10.83 -11.49 -6.27
N ARG A 61 11.38 -11.03 -7.40
CA ARG A 61 10.97 -9.77 -8.03
C ARG A 61 11.19 -9.75 -9.53
N LEU A 62 10.31 -9.03 -10.21
CA LEU A 62 10.49 -8.65 -11.61
C LEU A 62 10.74 -7.15 -11.69
N LYS A 63 11.63 -6.73 -12.59
CA LYS A 63 11.88 -5.33 -12.88
C LYS A 63 11.50 -5.04 -14.32
N PHE A 64 10.65 -4.06 -14.53
CA PHE A 64 10.28 -3.52 -15.84
C PHE A 64 10.87 -2.11 -15.99
N SER A 65 10.72 -1.49 -17.15
CA SER A 65 11.25 -0.13 -17.38
C SER A 65 10.58 0.93 -16.50
N ASP A 66 9.33 0.71 -16.11
CA ASP A 66 8.45 1.63 -15.36
C ASP A 66 8.28 1.25 -13.88
N VAL A 67 8.09 -0.04 -13.59
CA VAL A 67 7.79 -0.55 -12.25
C VAL A 67 8.58 -1.81 -11.92
N SER A 68 8.58 -2.19 -10.66
CA SER A 68 8.96 -3.52 -10.19
C SER A 68 7.73 -4.24 -9.65
N VAL A 69 7.72 -5.58 -9.78
CA VAL A 69 6.72 -6.47 -9.23
C VAL A 69 7.35 -7.33 -8.15
N ASN A 70 6.96 -7.15 -6.90
CA ASN A 70 7.37 -7.99 -5.76
C ASN A 70 6.51 -9.26 -5.73
N LEU A 71 7.12 -10.42 -6.03
CA LEU A 71 6.44 -11.72 -6.10
C LEU A 71 6.22 -12.36 -4.73
N MET A 72 6.85 -11.81 -3.68
CA MET A 72 6.82 -12.35 -2.31
C MET A 72 5.73 -11.72 -1.44
N VAL A 73 5.21 -10.56 -1.85
CA VAL A 73 4.25 -9.77 -1.06
C VAL A 73 2.97 -10.56 -0.72
N GLN A 74 2.49 -11.43 -1.62
CA GLN A 74 1.31 -12.26 -1.34
C GLN A 74 1.56 -13.26 -0.22
N ALA A 75 2.68 -13.98 -0.27
CA ALA A 75 3.03 -14.96 0.74
C ALA A 75 3.24 -14.29 2.10
N LYS A 76 3.89 -13.12 2.11
CA LYS A 76 4.05 -12.30 3.33
C LYS A 76 2.72 -11.82 3.88
N ALA A 77 1.84 -11.28 3.04
CA ALA A 77 0.53 -10.82 3.46
C ALA A 77 -0.35 -11.96 4.03
N ALA A 78 -0.26 -13.16 3.47
CA ALA A 78 -0.95 -14.34 3.96
C ALA A 78 -0.40 -14.89 5.30
N ALA A 79 0.82 -14.50 5.68
CA ALA A 79 1.46 -14.94 6.93
C ALA A 79 1.03 -14.13 8.17
N ILE A 80 0.27 -13.05 7.99
CA ILE A 80 -0.28 -12.23 9.08
C ILE A 80 -1.81 -12.22 9.06
N SER A 81 -2.44 -11.79 10.14
CA SER A 81 -3.90 -11.68 10.19
C SER A 81 -4.41 -10.60 9.25
N THR A 82 -5.60 -10.79 8.69
CA THR A 82 -6.29 -9.78 7.87
C THR A 82 -6.47 -8.46 8.60
N ALA A 83 -6.72 -8.51 9.91
CA ALA A 83 -6.83 -7.32 10.75
C ALA A 83 -5.52 -6.51 10.78
N ASN A 84 -4.38 -7.17 11.04
CA ASN A 84 -3.09 -6.49 11.03
C ASN A 84 -2.74 -5.92 9.66
N LEU A 85 -3.03 -6.67 8.59
CA LEU A 85 -2.82 -6.21 7.22
C LEU A 85 -3.65 -4.97 6.90
N ASN A 86 -4.92 -4.94 7.32
CA ASN A 86 -5.79 -3.77 7.19
C ASN A 86 -5.22 -2.59 7.98
N SER A 87 -4.82 -2.79 9.24
CA SER A 87 -4.25 -1.72 10.05
C SER A 87 -3.01 -1.10 9.41
N ILE A 88 -2.09 -1.90 8.85
CA ILE A 88 -0.93 -1.35 8.13
C ILE A 88 -1.38 -0.53 6.92
N ALA A 89 -2.32 -1.04 6.10
CA ALA A 89 -2.82 -0.30 4.94
C ALA A 89 -3.52 1.01 5.33
N GLU A 90 -4.28 1.02 6.42
CA GLU A 90 -4.94 2.22 6.94
C GLU A 90 -3.95 3.25 7.47
N LEU A 91 -2.83 2.83 8.07
CA LEU A 91 -1.77 3.75 8.49
C LEU A 91 -1.16 4.51 7.30
N TYR A 92 -1.04 3.87 6.12
CA TYR A 92 -0.62 4.57 4.89
C TYR A 92 -1.64 5.66 4.49
N VAL A 93 -2.92 5.31 4.50
CA VAL A 93 -4.01 6.26 4.18
C VAL A 93 -4.04 7.41 5.18
N ALA A 94 -3.87 7.11 6.47
CA ALA A 94 -3.94 8.06 7.56
C ALA A 94 -2.79 9.07 7.57
N PHE A 95 -1.55 8.59 7.52
CA PHE A 95 -0.37 9.43 7.69
C PHE A 95 0.17 10.01 6.38
N PHE A 96 -0.10 9.35 5.25
CA PHE A 96 0.51 9.70 3.98
C PHE A 96 -0.50 10.01 2.87
N ASN A 97 -1.82 9.84 3.12
CA ASN A 97 -2.88 10.00 2.12
C ASN A 97 -2.59 9.24 0.80
N ARG A 98 -2.01 8.04 0.94
CA ARG A 98 -1.65 7.18 -0.19
C ARG A 98 -2.01 5.73 0.11
N VAL A 99 -2.17 4.92 -0.92
CA VAL A 99 -2.19 3.46 -0.76
C VAL A 99 -0.78 2.93 -0.52
N PRO A 100 -0.59 1.79 0.18
CA PRO A 100 0.71 1.15 0.25
C PRO A 100 1.16 0.69 -1.14
N ASP A 101 2.45 0.81 -1.46
CA ASP A 101 3.12 0.06 -2.52
C ASP A 101 3.58 -1.31 -2.01
N ALA A 102 3.92 -2.22 -2.92
CA ALA A 102 4.22 -3.61 -2.56
C ALA A 102 5.44 -3.76 -1.65
N ASP A 103 6.51 -3.01 -1.90
CA ASP A 103 7.72 -3.06 -1.09
C ASP A 103 7.55 -2.39 0.26
N GLY A 104 6.92 -1.23 0.27
CA GLY A 104 6.54 -0.56 1.51
C GLY A 104 5.67 -1.46 2.38
N LEU A 105 4.67 -2.13 1.81
CA LEU A 105 3.80 -3.05 2.56
C LEU A 105 4.58 -4.27 3.05
N SER A 106 5.38 -4.89 2.18
CA SER A 106 6.23 -6.04 2.51
C SER A 106 7.16 -5.72 3.69
N TYR A 107 7.78 -4.53 3.69
CA TYR A 107 8.65 -4.09 4.77
C TYR A 107 7.91 -4.05 6.12
N TRP A 108 6.72 -3.45 6.18
CA TRP A 108 5.98 -3.35 7.45
C TRP A 108 5.40 -4.69 7.91
N ILE A 109 5.04 -5.58 6.98
CA ILE A 109 4.71 -6.96 7.31
C ILE A 109 5.91 -7.63 7.97
N ASP A 110 7.11 -7.49 7.41
CA ASP A 110 8.33 -8.07 8.00
C ASP A 110 8.66 -7.47 9.37
N GLN A 111 8.44 -6.16 9.56
CA GLN A 111 8.60 -5.52 10.86
C GLN A 111 7.62 -6.08 11.91
N LEU A 112 6.36 -6.31 11.52
CA LEU A 112 5.34 -6.92 12.38
C LEU A 112 5.70 -8.37 12.71
N SER A 113 6.07 -9.17 11.71
CA SER A 113 6.54 -10.56 11.89
C SER A 113 7.82 -10.64 12.73
N GLY A 114 8.66 -9.59 12.69
CA GLY A 114 9.84 -9.42 13.54
C GLY A 114 9.55 -8.97 14.97
N GLY A 115 8.27 -8.81 15.34
CA GLY A 115 7.84 -8.54 16.71
C GLY A 115 7.48 -7.09 17.03
N LYS A 116 7.51 -6.16 16.06
CA LYS A 116 6.95 -4.83 16.28
C LYS A 116 5.43 -4.91 16.43
N SER A 117 4.85 -4.16 17.37
CA SER A 117 3.40 -4.00 17.45
C SER A 117 2.89 -3.01 16.39
N ILE A 118 1.59 -3.06 16.08
CA ILE A 118 0.95 -2.07 15.20
C ILE A 118 1.12 -0.65 15.76
N THR A 119 1.08 -0.47 17.09
CA THR A 119 1.33 0.84 17.71
C THR A 119 2.75 1.35 17.45
N GLN A 120 3.78 0.49 17.52
CA GLN A 120 5.16 0.88 17.20
C GLN A 120 5.35 1.19 15.71
N ILE A 121 4.60 0.48 14.84
CA ILE A 121 4.54 0.78 13.41
C ILE A 121 3.86 2.15 13.21
N SER A 122 2.72 2.40 13.84
CA SER A 122 2.01 3.69 13.79
C SER A 122 2.89 4.86 14.24
N GLU A 123 3.67 4.68 15.31
CA GLU A 123 4.67 5.67 15.76
C GLU A 123 5.72 5.96 14.68
N SER A 124 6.20 4.92 13.98
CA SER A 124 7.14 5.07 12.88
C SER A 124 6.52 5.84 11.69
N PHE A 125 5.24 5.60 11.41
CA PHE A 125 4.51 6.35 10.38
C PHE A 125 4.29 7.81 10.75
N TYR A 126 3.91 8.10 12.01
CA TYR A 126 3.79 9.46 12.51
C TYR A 126 5.12 10.22 12.36
N ASN A 127 6.23 9.61 12.79
CA ASN A 127 7.55 10.22 12.70
C ASN A 127 7.96 10.49 11.24
N ALA A 128 7.70 9.54 10.34
CA ALA A 128 7.91 9.76 8.91
C ALA A 128 7.00 10.87 8.36
N GLY A 129 5.74 10.93 8.78
CA GLY A 129 4.80 11.97 8.40
C GLY A 129 5.33 13.35 8.76
N VAL A 130 5.81 13.53 9.99
CA VAL A 130 6.43 14.77 10.46
C VAL A 130 7.71 15.10 9.68
N GLN A 131 8.56 14.11 9.39
CA GLN A 131 9.78 14.30 8.61
C GLN A 131 9.49 14.80 7.19
N PHE A 132 8.42 14.31 6.57
CA PHE A 132 7.98 14.68 5.22
C PHE A 132 6.78 15.64 5.25
N SER A 133 6.82 16.62 6.16
CA SER A 133 5.71 17.57 6.43
C SER A 133 5.14 18.27 5.18
N SER A 134 5.97 18.61 4.19
CA SER A 134 5.52 19.24 2.94
C SER A 134 4.63 18.33 2.09
N GLN A 135 4.74 17.01 2.26
CA GLN A 135 3.96 16.02 1.53
C GLN A 135 2.72 15.58 2.32
N THR A 136 2.83 15.48 3.64
CA THR A 136 1.80 14.87 4.48
C THR A 136 0.93 15.87 5.24
N GLY A 137 1.42 17.11 5.41
CA GLY A 137 0.81 18.15 6.24
C GLY A 137 1.07 18.00 7.74
N PHE A 138 1.69 16.91 8.19
CA PHE A 138 2.04 16.71 9.60
C PHE A 138 3.31 17.48 9.97
N SER A 139 3.31 18.17 11.13
CA SER A 139 4.51 18.85 11.63
C SER A 139 4.64 18.69 13.14
N ALA A 140 5.87 18.74 13.64
CA ALA A 140 6.15 18.61 15.07
C ALA A 140 5.53 19.74 15.91
N SER A 141 5.32 20.91 15.31
CA SER A 141 4.82 22.11 15.98
C SER A 141 3.32 22.33 15.84
N MET A 142 2.60 21.45 15.13
CA MET A 142 1.15 21.61 14.96
C MET A 142 0.40 21.42 16.27
N THR A 143 -0.74 22.09 16.41
CA THR A 143 -1.64 21.87 17.54
C THR A 143 -2.32 20.50 17.44
N ASP A 144 -2.86 19.99 18.53
CA ASP A 144 -3.62 18.74 18.50
C ASP A 144 -4.88 18.86 17.63
N THR A 145 -5.51 20.03 17.63
CA THR A 145 -6.63 20.35 16.73
C THR A 145 -6.23 20.27 15.26
N ASP A 146 -5.09 20.85 14.90
CA ASP A 146 -4.59 20.79 13.52
C ASP A 146 -4.23 19.36 13.12
N PHE A 147 -3.58 18.61 14.02
CA PHE A 147 -3.26 17.20 13.82
C PHE A 147 -4.51 16.37 13.51
N ILE A 148 -5.56 16.49 14.33
CA ILE A 148 -6.82 15.77 14.15
C ILE A 148 -7.49 16.17 12.83
N ASN A 149 -7.50 17.46 12.49
CA ASN A 149 -8.12 17.93 11.25
C ASN A 149 -7.37 17.47 10.00
N VAL A 150 -6.03 17.42 10.01
CA VAL A 150 -5.25 16.82 8.91
C VAL A 150 -5.59 15.34 8.75
N PHE A 151 -5.69 14.61 9.87
CA PHE A 151 -6.07 13.21 9.87
C PHE A 151 -7.46 12.98 9.24
N TYR A 152 -8.46 13.76 9.64
CA TYR A 152 -9.83 13.66 9.11
C TYR A 152 -9.89 13.93 7.60
N LYS A 153 -9.12 14.91 7.12
CA LYS A 153 -9.05 15.25 5.70
C LYS A 153 -8.39 14.13 4.90
N ASN A 154 -7.24 13.64 5.35
CA ASN A 154 -6.46 12.62 4.65
C ASN A 154 -7.14 11.24 4.71
N ALA A 155 -7.42 10.77 5.92
CA ALA A 155 -7.87 9.40 6.15
C ALA A 155 -9.35 9.23 5.81
N LEU A 156 -10.18 10.09 6.40
CA LEU A 156 -11.64 9.88 6.49
C LEU A 156 -12.42 10.58 5.37
N GLY A 157 -11.75 11.31 4.47
CA GLY A 157 -12.42 12.05 3.39
C GLY A 157 -13.35 13.15 3.89
N ARG A 158 -13.10 13.70 5.08
CA ARG A 158 -13.87 14.81 5.66
C ARG A 158 -13.12 16.13 5.41
N PRO A 159 -13.41 16.86 4.31
CA PRO A 159 -12.63 18.04 3.92
C PRO A 159 -12.72 19.18 4.94
N GLU A 160 -13.84 19.28 5.67
CA GLU A 160 -14.05 20.25 6.73
C GLU A 160 -13.33 19.88 8.05
N GLY A 161 -12.78 18.67 8.15
CA GLY A 161 -12.18 18.14 9.39
C GLY A 161 -13.19 17.46 10.32
N ALA A 162 -12.83 17.40 11.60
CA ALA A 162 -13.69 16.85 12.64
C ALA A 162 -14.82 17.84 12.99
N ASP A 163 -16.02 17.32 13.29
CA ASP A 163 -17.08 18.14 13.89
C ASP A 163 -16.70 18.53 15.32
N ALA A 164 -17.38 19.53 15.88
CA ALA A 164 -17.06 20.08 17.20
C ALA A 164 -17.06 19.01 18.32
N GLY A 165 -17.99 18.05 18.27
CA GLY A 165 -18.09 16.97 19.25
C GLY A 165 -16.92 16.00 19.13
N GLY A 166 -16.65 15.51 17.92
CA GLY A 166 -15.51 14.63 17.65
C GLY A 166 -14.17 15.29 17.98
N LEU A 167 -13.99 16.56 17.61
CA LEU A 167 -12.77 17.29 17.90
C LEU A 167 -12.54 17.42 19.42
N ALA A 168 -13.58 17.81 20.17
CA ALA A 168 -13.50 17.90 21.63
C ALA A 168 -13.15 16.54 22.25
N TYR A 169 -13.79 15.46 21.80
CA TYR A 169 -13.51 14.11 22.27
C TYR A 169 -12.04 13.71 22.06
N TRP A 170 -11.53 13.84 20.83
CA TRP A 170 -10.16 13.43 20.50
C TRP A 170 -9.09 14.30 21.16
N THR A 171 -9.32 15.62 21.26
CA THR A 171 -8.39 16.49 22.01
C THR A 171 -8.39 16.17 23.50
N GLY A 172 -9.53 15.77 24.07
CA GLY A 172 -9.62 15.29 25.45
C GLY A 172 -8.75 14.05 25.69
N GLN A 173 -8.77 13.08 24.77
CA GLN A 173 -7.94 11.87 24.86
C GLN A 173 -6.43 12.19 24.88
N LEU A 174 -6.00 13.19 24.12
CA LEU A 174 -4.61 13.66 24.13
C LEU A 174 -4.26 14.42 25.41
N ALA A 175 -5.17 15.27 25.90
CA ALA A 175 -5.00 16.04 27.12
C ALA A 175 -4.94 15.16 28.38
N ASP A 176 -5.77 14.12 28.43
CA ASP A 176 -5.82 13.15 29.53
C ASP A 176 -4.73 12.07 29.43
N HIS A 177 -3.87 12.15 28.42
CA HIS A 177 -2.80 11.19 28.12
C HIS A 177 -3.28 9.73 27.96
N THR A 178 -4.55 9.54 27.60
CA THR A 178 -5.12 8.22 27.31
C THR A 178 -4.73 7.75 25.90
N SER A 179 -4.39 8.69 25.01
CA SER A 179 -3.80 8.41 23.69
C SER A 179 -2.59 9.32 23.43
N THR A 180 -1.66 8.85 22.60
CA THR A 180 -0.64 9.67 21.93
C THR A 180 -1.12 9.99 20.51
N ARG A 181 -0.48 10.94 19.80
CA ARG A 181 -0.84 11.20 18.39
C ARG A 181 -0.78 9.95 17.50
N PHE A 182 0.18 9.05 17.75
CA PHE A 182 0.31 7.82 16.98
C PHE A 182 -0.65 6.71 17.42
N SER A 183 -1.06 6.62 18.69
CA SER A 183 -2.13 5.68 19.09
C SER A 183 -3.50 6.19 18.68
N LEU A 184 -3.73 7.51 18.76
CA LEU A 184 -4.97 8.19 18.39
C LEU A 184 -5.36 7.93 16.93
N ALA A 185 -4.37 7.80 16.03
CA ALA A 185 -4.62 7.41 14.64
C ALA A 185 -5.41 6.08 14.55
N GLN A 186 -5.00 5.07 15.31
CA GLN A 186 -5.69 3.78 15.35
C GLN A 186 -7.06 3.90 16.02
N ASP A 187 -7.16 4.70 17.08
CA ASP A 187 -8.42 4.95 17.78
C ASP A 187 -9.47 5.60 16.86
N ILE A 188 -9.05 6.61 16.07
CA ILE A 188 -9.91 7.28 15.10
C ILE A 188 -10.34 6.32 13.99
N LEU A 189 -9.42 5.52 13.43
CA LEU A 189 -9.74 4.53 12.38
C LEU A 189 -10.71 3.48 12.90
N SER A 190 -10.46 2.93 14.09
CA SER A 190 -11.34 1.98 14.77
C SER A 190 -12.73 2.58 14.98
N SER A 191 -12.81 3.82 15.48
CA SER A 191 -14.07 4.54 15.65
C SER A 191 -14.80 4.74 14.31
N ALA A 192 -14.08 5.08 13.24
CA ALA A 192 -14.66 5.30 11.92
C ALA A 192 -15.33 4.03 11.39
N HIS A 193 -14.73 2.87 11.61
CA HIS A 193 -15.32 1.58 11.23
C HIS A 193 -16.61 1.24 11.95
N THR A 194 -16.84 1.77 13.16
CA THR A 194 -18.09 1.53 13.90
C THR A 194 -19.31 2.17 13.23
N PHE A 195 -19.10 3.15 12.34
CA PHE A 195 -20.18 3.77 11.55
C PHE A 195 -20.65 2.91 10.39
N LYS A 196 -20.09 1.71 10.14
CA LYS A 196 -20.55 0.84 9.06
C LYS A 196 -22.07 0.61 9.14
N ASN A 197 -22.77 0.77 8.01
CA ASN A 197 -24.23 0.73 7.89
C ASN A 197 -25.00 1.87 8.60
N ASP A 198 -24.31 2.87 9.16
CA ASP A 198 -24.96 4.11 9.62
C ASP A 198 -25.50 4.90 8.42
N ALA A 199 -26.75 5.38 8.53
CA ALA A 199 -27.43 6.06 7.44
C ALA A 199 -26.81 7.43 7.09
N THR A 200 -26.10 8.06 8.01
CA THR A 200 -25.51 9.40 7.84
C THR A 200 -24.01 9.31 7.57
N TRP A 201 -23.31 8.42 8.28
CA TRP A 201 -21.85 8.37 8.35
C TRP A 201 -21.25 7.06 7.85
N GLY A 202 -22.05 6.07 7.43
CA GLY A 202 -21.56 4.79 6.93
C GLY A 202 -20.63 4.91 5.73
N TRP A 203 -20.79 5.97 4.95
CA TRP A 203 -19.90 6.30 3.83
C TRP A 203 -18.43 6.47 4.26
N VAL A 204 -18.14 6.86 5.50
CA VAL A 204 -16.77 7.01 6.01
C VAL A 204 -16.10 5.64 6.13
N ALA A 205 -16.81 4.66 6.71
CA ALA A 205 -16.35 3.29 6.79
C ALA A 205 -16.19 2.67 5.39
N ASP A 206 -17.17 2.91 4.50
CA ASP A 206 -17.10 2.44 3.11
C ASP A 206 -15.90 3.03 2.35
N LEU A 207 -15.58 4.32 2.56
CA LEU A 207 -14.40 4.95 1.97
C LEU A 207 -13.10 4.30 2.46
N LEU A 208 -12.97 4.04 3.76
CA LEU A 208 -11.79 3.38 4.33
C LEU A 208 -11.64 1.95 3.78
N ASP A 209 -12.72 1.17 3.79
CA ASP A 209 -12.76 -0.18 3.24
C ASP A 209 -12.31 -0.18 1.77
N ASN A 210 -12.82 0.76 0.98
CA ASN A 210 -12.48 0.90 -0.43
C ASN A 210 -11.00 1.29 -0.62
N LYS A 211 -10.46 2.20 0.20
CA LYS A 211 -9.04 2.58 0.13
C LYS A 211 -8.12 1.41 0.48
N VAL A 212 -8.48 0.62 1.49
CA VAL A 212 -7.76 -0.60 1.86
C VAL A 212 -7.85 -1.64 0.74
N ALA A 213 -9.03 -1.86 0.17
CA ALA A 213 -9.22 -2.81 -0.93
C ALA A 213 -8.36 -2.44 -2.15
N VAL A 214 -8.41 -1.19 -2.59
CA VAL A 214 -7.59 -0.69 -3.71
C VAL A 214 -6.11 -0.78 -3.39
N GLY A 215 -5.70 -0.44 -2.17
CA GLY A 215 -4.30 -0.57 -1.75
C GLY A 215 -3.81 -2.02 -1.77
N LYS A 216 -4.65 -2.98 -1.39
CA LYS A 216 -4.33 -4.40 -1.54
C LYS A 216 -4.28 -4.83 -3.00
N THR A 217 -5.16 -4.34 -3.86
CA THR A 217 -5.08 -4.62 -5.31
C THR A 217 -3.77 -4.11 -5.90
N PHE A 218 -3.35 -2.90 -5.56
CA PHE A 218 -2.09 -2.31 -6.04
C PHE A 218 -0.86 -3.03 -5.47
N ALA A 219 -0.77 -3.19 -4.14
CA ALA A 219 0.40 -3.74 -3.46
C ALA A 219 0.49 -5.26 -3.50
N ILE A 220 -0.63 -5.98 -3.35
CA ILE A 220 -0.65 -7.44 -3.15
C ILE A 220 -1.09 -8.17 -4.42
N GLY A 221 -2.22 -7.75 -5.00
CA GLY A 221 -2.75 -8.37 -6.21
C GLY A 221 -1.80 -8.21 -7.40
N ASN A 222 -1.18 -7.03 -7.51
CA ASN A 222 -0.26 -6.71 -8.61
C ASN A 222 1.21 -6.64 -8.22
N GLY A 223 1.53 -6.58 -6.92
CA GLY A 223 2.92 -6.54 -6.46
C GLY A 223 3.67 -5.26 -6.82
N LEU A 224 2.99 -4.14 -7.09
CA LEU A 224 3.62 -3.00 -7.74
C LEU A 224 4.37 -2.06 -6.79
N THR A 225 5.55 -1.65 -7.23
CA THR A 225 6.31 -0.50 -6.74
C THR A 225 6.90 0.23 -7.95
N TYR A 226 6.83 1.57 -8.02
CA TYR A 226 7.48 2.30 -9.11
C TYR A 226 9.00 2.34 -8.91
N ASN A 227 9.74 2.41 -10.02
CA ASN A 227 11.21 2.31 -9.99
C ASN A 227 11.91 3.47 -9.27
N ASN A 228 11.22 4.58 -9.00
CA ASN A 228 11.70 5.66 -8.16
C ASN A 228 10.64 6.07 -7.11
N SER A 229 11.11 6.57 -5.97
CA SER A 229 10.25 6.86 -4.83
C SER A 229 9.31 8.04 -5.06
N ALA A 230 9.69 9.02 -5.86
CA ALA A 230 8.84 10.18 -6.16
C ALA A 230 7.60 9.76 -6.94
N ASP A 231 7.78 8.93 -7.98
CA ASP A 231 6.69 8.36 -8.76
C ASP A 231 5.84 7.41 -7.93
N THR A 232 6.45 6.56 -7.09
CA THR A 232 5.69 5.70 -6.16
C THR A 232 4.77 6.53 -5.27
N ILE A 233 5.28 7.62 -4.68
CA ILE A 233 4.48 8.50 -3.82
C ILE A 233 3.38 9.19 -4.63
N ALA A 234 3.71 9.76 -5.79
CA ALA A 234 2.74 10.48 -6.63
C ALA A 234 1.60 9.57 -7.08
N HIS A 235 1.91 8.44 -7.72
CA HIS A 235 0.90 7.51 -8.22
C HIS A 235 0.09 6.85 -7.10
N ALA A 236 0.70 6.44 -5.99
CA ALA A 236 -0.03 5.86 -4.86
C ALA A 236 -0.96 6.89 -4.19
N THR A 237 -0.60 8.17 -4.21
CA THR A 237 -1.44 9.27 -3.72
C THR A 237 -2.62 9.50 -4.67
N ASP A 238 -2.38 9.52 -5.98
CA ASP A 238 -3.43 9.72 -6.97
C ASP A 238 -4.44 8.57 -6.98
N ILE A 239 -3.96 7.33 -6.83
CA ILE A 239 -4.82 6.15 -6.63
C ILE A 239 -5.70 6.35 -5.39
N ALA A 240 -5.13 6.73 -4.24
CA ALA A 240 -5.89 6.93 -3.00
C ALA A 240 -6.94 8.03 -3.10
N LYS A 241 -6.64 9.11 -3.83
CA LYS A 241 -7.58 10.23 -4.08
C LYS A 241 -8.74 9.87 -5.00
N ALA A 242 -8.52 8.94 -5.93
CA ALA A 242 -9.56 8.47 -6.84
C ALA A 242 -10.56 7.51 -6.18
N VAL A 243 -10.28 7.04 -4.96
CA VAL A 243 -11.21 6.18 -4.21
C VAL A 243 -12.35 7.01 -3.63
N THR A 244 -13.58 6.54 -3.84
CA THR A 244 -14.79 7.13 -3.24
C THR A 244 -15.47 6.13 -2.30
N SER A 245 -16.39 6.59 -1.46
CA SER A 245 -17.23 5.70 -0.65
C SER A 245 -18.14 4.81 -1.49
N SER A 246 -18.54 5.28 -2.67
CA SER A 246 -19.43 4.56 -3.59
C SER A 246 -18.72 3.60 -4.56
N GLY A 247 -17.40 3.67 -4.69
CA GLY A 247 -16.69 2.80 -5.63
C GLY A 247 -15.20 3.06 -5.81
N THR A 248 -14.57 2.11 -6.50
CA THR A 248 -13.11 1.97 -6.66
C THR A 248 -12.65 1.99 -8.12
N ALA A 249 -13.58 2.07 -9.08
CA ALA A 249 -13.28 1.86 -10.51
C ALA A 249 -12.21 2.81 -11.06
N ASP A 250 -12.33 4.12 -10.78
CA ASP A 250 -11.37 5.12 -11.25
C ASP A 250 -9.97 4.88 -10.65
N ALA A 251 -9.91 4.52 -9.36
CA ALA A 251 -8.66 4.19 -8.69
C ALA A 251 -8.01 2.91 -9.26
N ILE A 252 -8.81 1.89 -9.58
CA ILE A 252 -8.32 0.66 -10.24
C ILE A 252 -7.82 0.98 -11.65
N GLN A 253 -8.48 1.87 -12.39
CA GLN A 253 -8.01 2.30 -13.71
C GLN A 253 -6.63 2.97 -13.64
N LEU A 254 -6.37 3.78 -12.60
CA LEU A 254 -5.07 4.42 -12.37
C LEU A 254 -3.92 3.44 -12.06
N ILE A 255 -4.22 2.22 -11.61
CA ILE A 255 -3.19 1.18 -11.41
C ILE A 255 -2.56 0.78 -12.76
N GLY A 256 -3.30 0.90 -13.87
CA GLY A 256 -2.75 0.76 -15.23
C GLY A 256 -2.41 -0.67 -15.67
N VAL A 257 -2.72 -1.68 -14.85
CA VAL A 257 -2.64 -3.10 -15.22
C VAL A 257 -4.00 -3.76 -15.04
N SER A 258 -4.46 -4.48 -16.07
CA SER A 258 -5.82 -5.05 -16.15
C SER A 258 -5.99 -6.38 -15.42
N ASP A 259 -4.88 -7.04 -15.08
CA ASP A 259 -4.88 -8.39 -14.55
C ASP A 259 -4.31 -8.34 -13.14
N ALA A 260 -4.98 -8.94 -12.15
CA ALA A 260 -4.41 -9.15 -10.82
C ALA A 260 -3.24 -10.12 -10.95
N SER A 261 -2.06 -9.56 -11.25
CA SER A 261 -0.92 -10.24 -11.89
C SER A 261 -0.37 -11.42 -11.11
N LEU A 262 -0.69 -11.47 -9.81
CA LEU A 262 -0.23 -12.49 -8.88
C LEU A 262 -1.40 -13.34 -8.34
N GLU A 263 -2.66 -12.99 -8.62
CA GLU A 263 -3.83 -13.80 -8.25
C GLU A 263 -4.03 -14.90 -9.32
N GLY A 264 -4.35 -16.11 -8.87
CA GLY A 264 -4.54 -17.29 -9.71
C GLY A 264 -5.95 -17.84 -9.61
#